data_AF-A0AAD1SF24-F1
#
_entry.id   AF-A0AAD1SF24-F1
#
_cell.length_a   1.000
_cell.length_b   1.000
_cell.length_c   1.000
_cell.angle_alpha   90.00
_cell.angle_beta   90.00
_cell.angle_gamma   90.00
#
_symmetry.space_group_name_H-M   'P 1'
#
loop_
_entity.id
_entity.type
_entity.pdbx_description
1 polymer ?
#
loop_
_entity_poly.entity_id
_entity_poly.type
_entity_poly.pdbx_seq_one_letter_code
_entity_poly.pdbx_strand_id
1 'polypeptide(L)' 'NLQTPPGRPIVSGGDTITQNGSLYVDKIRRPFVEKLPYYVRVTKQALSLLSSLQVPPSAKLCSLDVESLYSSIPHHRKE' A
#
# COMPACT_ATOMS: atom_id res chain seq x y z
N ASN A 1 -19.79 9.80 8.15
CA ASN A 1 -18.77 10.68 8.75
C ASN A 1 -17.78 9.87 9.58
N LEU A 2 -16.87 9.15 8.93
CA LEU A 2 -15.75 8.52 9.62
C LEU A 2 -14.66 9.59 9.75
N GLN A 3 -14.60 10.24 10.91
CA GLN A 3 -13.51 11.15 11.22
C GLN A 3 -12.27 10.31 11.52
N THR A 4 -11.23 10.45 10.71
CA THR A 4 -9.98 9.70 10.88
C THR A 4 -9.40 10.00 12.27
N PRO A 5 -9.04 8.98 13.08
CA PRO A 5 -8.51 9.24 14.42
C PRO A 5 -7.22 10.07 14.32
N PRO A 6 -7.12 11.20 15.04
CA PRO A 6 -5.92 12.03 15.05
C PRO A 6 -4.73 11.21 15.57
N GLY A 7 -3.54 11.42 14.99
CA GLY A 7 -2.30 10.77 15.43
C GLY A 7 -2.01 9.40 14.80
N ARG A 8 -2.87 8.87 13.91
CA ARG A 8 -2.66 7.59 13.18
C ARG A 8 -2.27 6.43 14.12
N PRO A 9 -3.12 6.08 15.11
CA PRO A 9 -2.79 5.04 16.08
C PRO A 9 -2.48 3.71 15.38
N ILE A 10 -1.46 3.01 15.87
CA ILE A 10 -1.04 1.70 15.37
C ILE A 10 -1.51 0.65 16.38
N VAL A 11 -2.23 -0.36 15.90
CA VAL A 11 -2.64 -1.52 16.71
C VAL A 11 -1.70 -2.68 16.41
N SER A 12 -1.07 -3.24 17.44
CA SER A 12 -0.24 -4.44 17.28
C SER A 12 -1.11 -5.67 17.01
N GLY A 13 -0.75 -6.43 15.97
CA GLY A 13 -1.34 -7.76 15.70
C GLY A 13 -0.52 -8.92 16.26
N GLY A 14 0.63 -8.66 16.88
CA GLY A 14 1.50 -9.67 17.49
C GLY A 14 0.91 -10.21 18.79
N ASP A 15 1.13 -11.50 19.04
CA ASP A 15 0.65 -12.26 20.20
C ASP A 15 -0.88 -12.20 20.39
N THR A 16 -1.61 -11.92 19.31
CA THR A 16 -3.07 -11.93 19.29
C THR A 16 -3.59 -13.28 18.79
N ILE A 17 -4.83 -13.63 19.18
CA ILE A 17 -5.51 -14.83 18.67
C ILE A 17 -5.63 -14.84 17.13
N THR A 18 -5.62 -13.67 16.49
CA THR A 18 -5.72 -13.51 15.03
C THR A 18 -4.38 -13.60 14.30
N GLN A 19 -3.24 -13.60 15.00
CA GLN A 19 -1.91 -13.52 14.38
C GLN A 19 -1.69 -14.60 13.32
N ASN A 20 -1.97 -15.86 13.66
CA ASN A 20 -1.78 -16.99 12.75
C ASN A 20 -2.69 -16.90 11.51
N GLY A 21 -3.92 -16.41 11.70
CA GLY A 21 -4.85 -16.15 10.60
C GLY A 21 -4.32 -15.06 9.66
N SER A 22 -3.82 -13.95 10.21
CA SER A 22 -3.21 -12.86 9.43
C SER A 22 -1.99 -13.34 8.62
N LEU A 23 -1.11 -14.15 9.23
CA LEU A 23 0.05 -14.74 8.55
C LEU A 23 -0.36 -15.68 7.41
N TYR A 24 -1.39 -16.49 7.64
CA TYR A 24 -1.91 -17.40 6.61
C TYR A 24 -2.48 -16.64 5.42
N VAL A 25 -3.30 -15.61 5.66
CA VAL A 25 -3.86 -14.75 4.60
C VAL A 25 -2.77 -14.04 3.83
N ASP A 26 -1.75 -13.50 4.51
CA ASP A 26 -0.61 -12.84 3.86
C ASP A 26 0.15 -13.81 2.94
N LYS A 27 0.42 -15.03 3.42
CA LYS A 27 1.08 -16.09 2.64
C LYS A 27 0.33 -16.41 1.34
N ILE A 28 -1.00 -16.48 1.39
CA ILE A 28 -1.84 -16.73 0.20
C ILE A 28 -1.83 -15.53 -0.75
N ARG A 29 -1.95 -14.31 -0.21
CA ARG A 29 -2.11 -13.10 -1.02
C ARG A 29 -0.81 -12.68 -1.71
N ARG A 30 0.33 -12.90 -1.06
CA ARG A 30 1.66 -12.49 -1.53
C ARG A 30 1.98 -12.82 -2.99
N PRO A 31 1.82 -14.06 -3.49
CA PRO A 31 2.12 -14.38 -4.90
C PRO A 31 1.28 -13.62 -5.92
N PHE A 32 0.12 -13.07 -5.53
CA PHE A 32 -0.71 -12.26 -6.41
C PHE A 32 -0.28 -10.79 -6.38
N VAL A 33 0.02 -10.27 -5.18
CA VAL A 33 0.47 -8.88 -5.01
C VAL A 33 1.82 -8.65 -5.69
N GLU A 34 2.75 -9.60 -5.59
CA GLU A 34 4.07 -9.52 -6.22
C GLU A 34 4.00 -9.54 -7.76
N LYS A 35 2.87 -9.97 -8.35
CA LYS A 35 2.63 -9.95 -9.81
C LYS A 35 1.98 -8.67 -10.31
N LEU A 36 1.58 -7.74 -9.42
CA LEU A 36 0.98 -6.48 -9.85
C LEU A 36 2.02 -5.62 -10.56
N PRO A 37 1.66 -4.94 -11.66
CA PRO A 37 2.60 -4.11 -12.43
C PRO A 37 3.15 -2.92 -11.62
N TYR A 38 2.46 -2.52 -10.55
CA TYR A 38 2.82 -1.40 -9.68
C TYR A 38 3.39 -1.88 -8.33
N TYR A 39 3.79 -3.15 -8.23
CA TYR A 39 4.36 -3.69 -7.00
C TYR A 39 5.78 -3.17 -6.76
N VAL A 40 5.97 -2.49 -5.63
CA VAL A 40 7.27 -2.03 -5.15
C VAL A 40 7.47 -2.54 -3.73
N ARG A 41 8.46 -3.43 -3.53
CA ARG A 41 8.71 -4.10 -2.25
C ARG A 41 9.60 -3.28 -1.32
N VAL A 42 10.63 -2.65 -1.89
CA VAL A 42 11.69 -1.98 -1.13
C VAL A 42 12.09 -0.68 -1.80
N THR A 43 12.59 0.27 -1.01
CA THR A 43 13.05 1.58 -1.48
C THR A 43 14.08 1.47 -2.61
N LYS A 44 14.97 0.46 -2.57
CA LYS A 44 15.95 0.22 -3.64
C LYS A 44 15.29 -0.06 -5.00
N GLN A 45 14.20 -0.83 -5.01
CA GLN A 45 13.44 -1.11 -6.23
C GLN A 45 12.77 0.17 -6.74
N ALA A 46 12.21 0.99 -5.85
CA ALA A 46 11.62 2.28 -6.20
C ALA A 46 12.64 3.21 -6.87
N LEU A 47 13.83 3.35 -6.28
CA LEU A 47 14.90 4.17 -6.83
C LEU A 47 15.33 3.66 -8.20
N SER A 48 15.49 2.35 -8.38
CA SER A 48 15.84 1.77 -9.69
C SER A 48 14.77 2.03 -10.76
N LEU A 49 13.48 2.00 -10.41
CA LEU A 49 12.39 2.35 -11.31
C LEU A 49 12.44 3.83 -11.70
N LEU A 50 12.67 4.71 -10.74
CA LEU A 50 12.78 6.15 -10.99
C LEU A 50 14.01 6.51 -11.84
N SER A 51 15.16 5.88 -11.59
CA SER A 51 16.40 6.12 -12.36
C SER A 51 16.34 5.61 -13.80
N SER A 52 15.48 4.63 -14.09
CA SER A 52 15.29 4.10 -15.45
C SER A 52 14.19 4.81 -16.24
N LEU A 53 13.46 5.74 -15.60
CA LEU A 53 12.37 6.46 -16.23
C LEU A 53 12.90 7.44 -17.30
N GLN A 54 12.46 7.26 -18.55
CA GLN A 54 12.71 8.23 -19.61
C GLN A 54 11.61 9.29 -19.60
N VAL A 55 11.96 10.54 -19.27
CA VAL A 55 11.01 11.65 -19.14
C VAL A 55 11.13 12.57 -20.36
N PRO A 56 10.04 12.83 -21.11
CA PRO A 56 10.05 13.77 -22.22
C PRO A 56 10.40 15.21 -21.76
N PRO A 57 11.08 16.01 -22.60
CA PRO A 57 11.40 17.41 -22.25
C PRO A 57 10.18 18.30 -21.94
N SER A 58 9.01 17.96 -22.51
CA SER A 58 7.76 18.69 -22.30
C SER A 58 6.97 18.22 -21.06
N ALA A 59 7.47 17.24 -20.32
CA ALA A 59 6.76 16.69 -19.17
C ALA A 59 6.73 17.68 -18.00
N LYS A 60 5.65 17.62 -17.22
CA LYS A 60 5.52 18.38 -15.97
C LYS A 60 5.58 17.42 -14.79
N LEU A 61 6.32 17.80 -13.75
CA LEU A 61 6.35 17.06 -12.50
C LEU A 61 5.07 17.34 -11.72
N CYS A 62 4.37 16.29 -11.33
CA CYS A 62 3.26 16.34 -10.40
C CYS A 62 3.53 15.38 -9.24
N SER A 63 3.29 15.83 -8.01
CA SER A 63 3.27 14.98 -6.84
C SER A 63 1.82 14.81 -6.35
N LEU A 64 1.51 13.61 -5.91
CA LEU A 64 0.23 13.26 -5.31
C LEU A 64 0.52 12.50 -4.02
N ASP A 65 -0.24 12.80 -2.97
CA ASP A 65 -0.21 12.06 -1.72
C ASP A 65 -1.60 11.54 -1.40
N VAL A 66 -1.66 10.33 -0.82
CA VAL A 66 -2.93 9.69 -0.43
C VAL A 66 -3.09 9.80 1.07
N GLU A 67 -4.10 10.57 1.47
CA GLU A 67 -4.45 10.67 2.88
C GLU A 67 -5.19 9.42 3.36
N SER A 68 -4.79 8.92 4.54
CA SER A 68 -5.51 7.86 5.27
C SER A 68 -5.77 6.57 4.48
N LEU A 69 -4.83 6.14 3.62
CA LEU A 69 -4.96 4.99 2.71
C LEU A 69 -5.70 3.78 3.33
N TYR A 70 -5.23 3.26 4.46
CA TYR A 70 -5.82 2.08 5.10
C TYR A 70 -7.25 2.30 5.59
N SER A 71 -7.55 3.46 6.17
CA SER A 71 -8.89 3.80 6.69
C SER A 71 -9.89 4.12 5.57
N SER A 72 -9.39 4.46 4.38
CA SER A 72 -10.19 4.82 3.21
C SER A 72 -10.52 3.61 2.30
N ILE A 73 -10.08 2.40 2.66
CA ILE A 73 -10.39 1.18 1.88
C ILE A 73 -11.90 0.89 1.98
N PRO A 74 -12.65 0.85 0.86
CA PRO A 74 -14.08 0.53 0.90
C PRO A 74 -14.31 -0.90 1.40
N HIS A 75 -15.23 -1.05 2.36
CA HIS A 75 -15.63 -2.37 2.89
C HIS A 75 -16.91 -2.92 2.26
N HIS A 76 -17.65 -2.09 1.52
CA HIS A 76 -18.80 -2.52 0.74
C HIS A 76 -18.37 -2.81 -0.71
N ARG A 77 -19.07 -3.76 -1.35
CA ARG A 77 -18.94 -3.98 -2.78
C ARG A 77 -19.48 -2.75 -3.50
N LYS A 78 -18.72 -2.17 -4.44
CA LYS A 78 -19.29 -1.21 -5.39
C LYS A 78 -20.15 -2.01 -6.36
N GLU A 79 -21.45 -1.74 -6.37
CA GLU A 79 -22.38 -2.20 -7.40
C GLU A 79 -22.03 -1.63 -8.78
#